data_AF-A0A1C6D9W4-F1
#
_entry.id   AF-A0A1C6D9W4-F1
#
_cell.length_a   1.000
_cell.length_b   1.000
_cell.length_c   1.000
_cell.angle_alpha   90.00
_cell.angle_beta   90.00
_cell.angle_gamma   90.00
#
_symmetry.space_group_name_H-M   'P 1'
#
loop_
_entity.id
_entity.type
_entity.pdbx_description
1 polymer ?
#
loop_
_entity_poly.entity_id
_entity_poly.type
_entity_poly.pdbx_seq_one_letter_code
_entity_poly.pdbx_strand_id
1 'polypeptide(L)' 'MSETVKVLCYKSKILSNGEYPLMVCVCKDGKHKYQSLGIFIKEEL' A
#
# COMPACT_ATOMS: atom_id res chain seq x y z
N MET A 1 -10.44 -11.89 -14.45
CA MET A 1 -9.64 -10.77 -13.91
C MET A 1 -8.25 -11.33 -13.67
N SER A 2 -7.24 -10.85 -14.39
CA SER A 2 -5.88 -11.40 -14.30
C SER A 2 -5.26 -11.13 -12.93
N GLU A 3 -4.40 -12.03 -12.45
CA GLU A 3 -3.62 -11.82 -11.24
C GLU A 3 -2.75 -10.58 -11.40
N THR A 4 -2.88 -9.62 -10.48
CA THR A 4 -2.13 -8.36 -10.53
C THR A 4 -1.42 -8.12 -9.23
N VAL A 5 -0.22 -7.54 -9.35
CA VAL A 5 0.55 -7.02 -8.24
C VAL A 5 0.75 -5.54 -8.50
N LYS A 6 0.34 -4.69 -7.56
CA LYS A 6 0.54 -3.25 -7.64
C LYS A 6 1.12 -2.72 -6.34
N VAL A 7 1.93 -1.67 -6.44
CA VAL A 7 2.38 -0.89 -5.28
C VAL A 7 1.49 0.34 -5.18
N LEU A 8 1.04 0.67 -3.97
CA LEU A 8 0.24 1.86 -3.71
C LEU A 8 0.62 2.52 -2.40
N CYS A 9 0.40 3.83 -2.32
CA CYS A 9 0.44 4.59 -1.08
C CYS A 9 -0.88 4.42 -0.33
N TYR A 10 -0.81 3.85 0.87
CA TYR A 10 -2.00 3.55 1.67
C TYR A 10 -2.35 4.75 2.57
N LYS A 11 -2.96 5.77 1.96
CA LYS A 11 -3.29 7.05 2.61
C LYS A 11 -4.26 6.94 3.79
N SER A 12 -5.03 5.86 3.89
CA SER A 12 -5.96 5.63 5.00
C SER A 12 -5.28 5.28 6.32
N LYS A 13 -3.98 4.99 6.31
CA LYS A 13 -3.18 4.77 7.52
C LYS A 13 -2.06 5.79 7.59
N ILE A 14 -2.06 6.58 8.65
CA ILE A 14 -1.03 7.56 8.96
C ILE A 14 -0.27 7.06 10.18
N LEU A 15 1.05 7.01 10.08
CA LEU A 15 1.90 6.72 11.23
C LEU A 15 2.03 7.95 12.14
N SER A 16 2.44 7.75 13.39
CA SER A 16 2.60 8.83 14.36
C SER A 16 3.58 9.94 13.92
N ASN A 17 4.48 9.64 12.98
CA ASN A 17 5.43 10.59 12.38
C ASN A 17 4.89 11.32 11.13
N GLY A 18 3.61 11.13 10.80
CA GLY A 18 2.95 11.76 9.64
C GLY A 18 3.21 11.07 8.31
N GLU A 19 3.80 9.88 8.30
CA GLU A 19 4.11 9.15 7.07
C GLU A 19 3.01 8.14 6.69
N TYR A 20 2.90 7.89 5.40
CA TYR A 20 2.00 6.92 4.80
C TYR A 20 2.77 5.67 4.36
N PRO A 21 2.31 4.46 4.70
CA PRO A 21 2.95 3.23 4.25
C PRO A 21 2.74 2.98 2.75
N LEU A 22 3.79 2.55 2.07
CA LEU A 22 3.68 1.88 0.78
C LEU A 22 3.33 0.41 0.98
N MET A 23 2.34 -0.07 0.24
CA MET A 23 1.85 -1.44 0.31
C MET A 23 1.87 -2.10 -1.06
N VAL A 24 2.22 -3.38 -1.08
CA VAL A 24 1.94 -4.26 -2.21
C VAL A 24 0.52 -4.78 -2.06
N CYS A 25 -0.30 -4.57 -3.08
CA CYS A 25 -1.60 -5.19 -3.22
C CYS A 25 -1.49 -6.34 -4.23
N VAL A 26 -1.71 -7.56 -3.75
CA VAL A 26 -1.82 -8.76 -4.58
C VAL A 26 -3.31 -9.03 -4.79
N CYS A 27 -3.75 -8.91 -6.03
CA CYS A 27 -5.10 -9.26 -6.46
C CYS A 27 -5.06 -10.63 -7.13
N LYS A 28 -5.66 -11.63 -6.51
CA LYS A 28 -5.74 -13.00 -7.05
C LYS A 28 -7.06 -13.63 -6.63
N ASP A 29 -7.72 -14.33 -7.56
CA ASP A 29 -8.99 -15.03 -7.31
C ASP A 29 -10.09 -14.13 -6.70
N GLY A 30 -10.16 -12.86 -7.14
CA GLY A 30 -11.10 -11.87 -6.59
C GLY A 30 -10.81 -11.41 -5.17
N LYS A 31 -9.68 -11.83 -4.58
CA LYS A 31 -9.23 -11.44 -3.24
C LYS A 31 -8.10 -10.43 -3.34
N HIS A 32 -8.09 -9.48 -2.41
CA HIS A 32 -7.02 -8.51 -2.24
C HIS A 32 -6.27 -8.79 -0.95
N LYS A 33 -4.96 -9.00 -1.04
CA LYS A 33 -4.07 -8.98 0.12
C LYS A 33 -3.18 -7.76 0.05
N TYR A 34 -3.02 -7.08 1.18
CA TYR A 34 -2.16 -5.92 1.34
C TYR A 34 -1.01 -6.31 2.27
N GLN A 35 0.22 -6.06 1.82
CA GLN A 35 1.42 -6.28 2.62
C GLN A 35 2.25 -5.00 2.64
N SER A 36 2.66 -4.57 3.82
CA SER A 36 3.56 -3.42 3.97
C SER A 36 4.93 -3.73 3.39
N LEU A 37 5.50 -2.76 2.66
CA LEU A 37 6.87 -2.83 2.14
C LEU A 37 7.92 -2.36 3.15
N GLY A 38 7.50 -1.82 4.30
CA GLY A 38 8.43 -1.19 5.26
C GLY A 38 9.00 0.15 4.79
N ILE A 39 8.48 0.67 3.67
CA ILE A 39 8.79 2.00 3.14
C ILE A 39 7.61 2.90 3.47
N PHE A 40 7.91 4.08 4.00
CA PHE A 40 6.94 5.08 4.37
C PHE A 40 7.32 6.39 3.70
N ILE A 41 6.32 7.09 3.19
CA ILE A 41 6.50 8.33 2.45
C ILE A 41 5.72 9.46 3.11
N LYS A 42 6.31 10.65 3.11
CA LYS A 42 5.58 11.88 3.44
C LYS A 42 4.91 12.39 2.18
N GLU A 43 3.76 13.02 2.33
CA GLU A 43 3.16 13.77 1.23
C GLU A 43 4.01 15.02 1.02
N GLU A 44 4.65 15.11 -0.13
CA GLU A 44 5.40 16.29 -0.55
C GLU A 44 4.41 17.21 -1.27
N LEU A 45 4.20 18.41 -0.73
CA LEU A 45 3.31 19.46 -1.28
C LEU A 45 3.92 20.08 -2.53
#